data_AF-A0A9D2JJ81-F1
#
_entry.id   AF-A0A9D2JJ81-F1
#
_cell.length_a   1.000
_cell.length_b   1.000
_cell.length_c   1.000
_cell.angle_alpha   90.00
_cell.angle_beta   90.00
_cell.angle_gamma   90.00
#
_symmetry.space_group_name_H-M   'P 1'
#
loop_
_entity.id
_entity.type
_entity.pdbx_description
1 polymer ?
#
loop_
_entity_poly.entity_id
_entity_poly.type
_entity_poly.pdbx_seq_one_letter_code
_entity_poly.pdbx_strand_id
1 'polypeptide(L)'
;KFCHAIGKLDQTEKKKLEAVILLARPSTTGDVCQLADNLDLFDFVPDVHTPEELGRYLIQESGRFDYDENLDDFYDYTGYGKCRIKEDSGCFNACGYVAYRGITPLDELLKNSPAACREFTMGGM
;
A
#
# COMPACT_ATOMS: atom_id res chain seq x y z
N LYS A 1 10.19 0.00 22.30
CA LYS A 1 11.32 -0.32 21.39
C LYS A 1 10.83 -0.01 19.99
N PHE A 2 11.49 0.90 19.27
CA PHE A 2 11.14 1.22 17.89
C PHE A 2 11.24 -0.03 17.01
N CYS A 3 10.37 -0.15 16.00
CA CYS A 3 10.38 -1.31 15.11
C CYS A 3 11.73 -1.45 14.40
N HIS A 4 12.36 -2.62 14.53
CA HIS A 4 13.59 -2.92 13.79
C HIS A 4 13.35 -2.99 12.27
N ALA A 5 12.12 -3.31 11.86
CA ALA A 5 11.69 -3.31 10.46
C ALA A 5 11.85 -1.92 9.81
N ILE A 6 11.28 -0.88 10.44
CA ILE A 6 11.32 0.51 9.93
C ILE A 6 12.76 1.02 9.80
N GLY A 7 13.66 0.62 10.70
CA GLY A 7 15.06 1.02 10.67
C GLY A 7 15.86 0.45 9.50
N LYS A 8 15.39 -0.63 8.88
CA LYS A 8 16.05 -1.30 7.74
C LYS A 8 15.50 -0.89 6.37
N LEU A 9 14.34 -0.24 6.34
CA LEU A 9 13.68 0.12 5.09
C LEU A 9 14.51 1.10 4.27
N ASP A 10 14.60 0.84 2.97
CA ASP A 10 15.15 1.79 2.01
C ASP A 10 14.20 2.98 1.77
N GLN A 11 14.62 3.96 0.97
CA GLN A 11 13.82 5.17 0.75
C GLN A 11 12.51 4.88 0.00
N THR A 12 12.50 3.89 -0.88
CA THR A 12 11.31 3.48 -1.63
C THR A 12 10.33 2.77 -0.71
N GLU A 13 10.82 1.85 0.12
CA GLU A 13 10.03 1.15 1.13
C GLU A 13 9.47 2.11 2.18
N LYS A 14 10.20 3.17 2.55
CA LYS A 14 9.70 4.23 3.44
C LYS A 14 8.53 4.99 2.83
N LYS A 15 8.65 5.42 1.58
CA LYS A 15 7.54 6.06 0.86
C LYS A 15 6.32 5.13 0.75
N LYS A 16 6.57 3.85 0.49
CA LYS A 16 5.52 2.82 0.49
C LYS A 16 4.85 2.71 1.85
N LEU A 17 5.62 2.67 2.93
CA LEU A 17 5.09 2.63 4.29
C LEU A 17 4.25 3.87 4.61
N GLU A 18 4.68 5.07 4.20
CA GLU A 18 3.88 6.29 4.34
C GLU A 18 2.54 6.18 3.61
N ALA A 19 2.54 5.67 2.36
CA ALA A 19 1.32 5.43 1.60
C ALA A 19 0.38 4.42 2.30
N VAL A 20 0.95 3.34 2.84
CA VAL A 20 0.21 2.31 3.58
C VAL A 20 -0.36 2.85 4.88
N ILE A 21 0.36 3.71 5.60
CA ILE A 21 -0.13 4.38 6.82
C ILE A 21 -1.32 5.27 6.49
N LEU A 22 -1.28 6.03 5.39
CA LEU A 22 -2.39 6.88 4.95
C LEU A 22 -3.64 6.07 4.60
N LEU A 23 -3.46 4.87 4.03
CA LEU A 23 -4.53 3.92 3.72
C LEU A 23 -5.12 3.29 4.99
N ALA A 24 -4.26 2.69 5.83
CA ALA A 24 -4.65 1.86 6.95
C ALA A 24 -5.06 2.66 8.20
N ARG A 25 -4.60 3.91 8.31
CA ARG A 25 -4.81 4.79 9.47
C ARG A 25 -4.54 4.08 10.81
N PRO A 26 -3.33 3.54 11.01
CA PRO A 26 -2.96 2.85 12.25
C PRO A 26 -3.14 3.77 13.46
N SER A 27 -3.60 3.21 14.59
CA SER A 27 -3.83 3.97 15.82
C SER A 27 -2.64 3.91 16.78
N THR A 28 -1.82 2.87 16.68
CA THR A 28 -0.67 2.65 17.56
C THR A 28 0.64 2.46 16.79
N THR A 29 1.76 2.64 17.48
CA THR A 29 3.09 2.32 16.92
C THR A 29 3.26 0.83 16.64
N GLY A 30 2.54 -0.03 17.36
CA GLY A 30 2.47 -1.48 17.08
C GLY A 30 1.78 -1.79 15.76
N ASP A 31 0.75 -1.03 15.38
CA ASP A 31 0.08 -1.17 14.08
C ASP A 31 1.01 -0.76 12.93
N VAL A 32 1.74 0.35 13.10
CA VAL A 32 2.75 0.79 12.12
C VAL A 32 3.85 -0.26 11.96
N CYS A 33 4.29 -0.87 13.06
CA CYS A 33 5.21 -2.00 13.05
C CYS A 33 4.69 -3.16 12.20
N GLN A 34 3.44 -3.54 12.42
CA GLN A 34 2.80 -4.65 11.72
C GLN A 34 2.68 -4.36 10.22
N LEU A 35 2.33 -3.13 9.85
CA LEU A 35 2.28 -2.69 8.45
C LEU A 35 3.68 -2.71 7.82
N ALA A 36 4.71 -2.28 8.55
CA ALA A 36 6.09 -2.30 8.09
C ALA A 36 6.64 -3.73 7.87
N ASP A 37 6.21 -4.68 8.70
CA ASP A 37 6.60 -6.09 8.59
C ASP A 37 5.90 -6.81 7.42
N ASN A 38 4.71 -6.33 7.04
CA ASN A 38 3.87 -6.90 5.99
C ASN A 38 3.78 -5.99 4.74
N LEU A 39 4.83 -5.21 4.46
CA LEU A 39 4.85 -4.29 3.31
C LEU A 39 4.73 -5.01 1.97
N ASP A 40 5.11 -6.28 1.89
CA ASP A 40 4.97 -7.14 0.72
C ASP A 40 3.50 -7.39 0.33
N LEU A 41 2.57 -7.31 1.28
CA LEU A 41 1.13 -7.46 1.03
C LEU A 41 0.49 -6.23 0.36
N PHE A 42 1.25 -5.15 0.18
CA PHE A 42 0.76 -3.94 -0.45
C PHE A 42 1.41 -3.75 -1.81
N ASP A 43 0.64 -3.41 -2.83
CA ASP A 43 1.17 -2.86 -4.08
C ASP A 43 1.21 -1.34 -3.95
N PHE A 44 2.32 -0.75 -4.37
CA PHE A 44 2.51 0.69 -4.35
C PHE A 44 3.11 1.14 -5.68
N VAL A 45 2.49 2.17 -6.25
CA VAL A 45 2.97 2.85 -7.44
C VAL A 45 3.17 4.32 -7.08
N PRO A 46 4.42 4.81 -7.00
CA PRO A 46 4.70 6.19 -6.63
C PRO A 46 4.19 7.16 -7.69
N ASP A 47 3.82 8.36 -7.27
CA ASP A 47 3.50 9.51 -8.15
C ASP A 47 2.34 9.28 -9.13
N VAL A 48 1.52 8.24 -8.92
CA VAL A 48 0.31 7.95 -9.71
C VAL A 48 -0.93 8.36 -8.92
N HIS A 49 -1.72 9.28 -9.46
CA HIS A 49 -2.86 9.87 -8.74
C HIS A 49 -4.18 9.80 -9.50
N THR A 50 -4.17 9.34 -10.75
CA THR A 50 -5.35 9.17 -11.58
C THR A 50 -5.49 7.75 -12.12
N PRO A 51 -6.71 7.30 -12.46
CA PRO A 51 -6.91 6.00 -13.10
C PRO A 51 -6.18 5.87 -14.44
N GLU A 52 -6.05 6.96 -15.20
CA GLU A 52 -5.32 6.95 -16.48
C GLU A 52 -3.83 6.67 -16.27
N GLU A 53 -3.18 7.41 -15.36
CA GLU A 53 -1.77 7.20 -15.01
C GLU A 53 -1.53 5.78 -14.51
N LEU A 54 -2.44 5.26 -13.66
CA LEU A 54 -2.37 3.88 -13.19
C LEU A 54 -2.48 2.89 -14.36
N GLY A 55 -3.43 3.12 -15.27
CA GLY A 55 -3.59 2.30 -16.46
C GLY A 55 -2.34 2.28 -17.33
N ARG A 56 -1.75 3.45 -17.60
CA ARG A 56 -0.50 3.58 -18.35
C ARG A 56 0.64 2.83 -17.67
N TYR A 57 0.87 3.07 -16.37
CA TYR A 57 1.89 2.35 -15.60
C TYR A 57 1.68 0.83 -15.67
N LEU A 58 0.45 0.36 -15.49
CA LEU A 58 0.15 -1.07 -15.50
C LEU A 58 0.34 -1.71 -16.87
N ILE A 59 0.11 -1.00 -17.96
CA ILE A 59 0.26 -1.53 -19.32
C ILE A 59 1.71 -1.43 -19.80
N GLN A 60 2.37 -0.29 -19.56
CA GLN A 60 3.69 0.03 -20.10
C GLN A 60 4.83 -0.47 -19.20
N GLU A 61 4.72 -0.29 -17.88
CA GLU A 61 5.85 -0.45 -16.95
C GLU A 61 5.74 -1.67 -16.04
N SER A 62 4.54 -2.25 -15.87
CA SER A 62 4.38 -3.39 -14.96
C SER A 62 5.02 -4.69 -15.46
N GLY A 63 5.41 -4.75 -16.74
CA GLY A 63 5.95 -5.94 -17.38
C GLY A 63 4.94 -7.10 -17.52
N ARG A 64 3.64 -6.84 -17.31
CA ARG A 64 2.57 -7.84 -17.42
C ARG A 64 2.03 -8.02 -18.84
N PHE A 65 2.24 -7.03 -19.70
CA PHE A 65 1.72 -7.01 -21.06
C PHE A 65 2.86 -6.76 -22.05
N ASP A 66 2.75 -7.36 -23.23
CA ASP A 66 3.54 -6.97 -24.39
C ASP A 66 2.99 -5.63 -24.90
N TYR A 67 3.52 -4.53 -24.36
CA TYR A 67 3.17 -3.19 -24.80
C TYR A 67 3.72 -2.93 -26.21
N ASP A 68 2.84 -2.48 -27.10
CA ASP A 68 3.20 -2.03 -28.45
C ASP A 68 2.98 -0.51 -28.54
N GLU A 69 4.05 0.23 -28.78
CA GLU A 69 4.00 1.70 -28.92
C GLU A 69 3.09 2.15 -30.07
N ASN A 70 2.94 1.34 -31.13
CA ASN A 70 2.10 1.67 -32.29
C ASN A 70 0.60 1.61 -31.95
N LEU A 71 0.25 0.97 -30.83
CA LEU A 71 -1.11 0.84 -30.35
C LEU A 71 -1.43 1.79 -29.18
N ASP A 72 -0.54 2.70 -28.81
CA ASP A 72 -0.70 3.58 -27.62
C ASP A 72 -2.07 4.28 -27.59
N ASP A 73 -2.46 4.88 -28.73
CA ASP A 73 -3.72 5.62 -28.88
C ASP A 73 -4.98 4.73 -28.84
N PHE A 74 -4.83 3.41 -28.96
CA PHE A 74 -5.94 2.45 -28.96
C PHE A 74 -6.20 1.83 -27.59
N TYR A 75 -5.29 1.97 -26.62
CA TYR A 75 -5.46 1.44 -25.28
C TYR A 75 -6.37 2.32 -24.43
N ASP A 76 -7.40 1.72 -23.82
CA ASP A 76 -8.21 2.39 -22.82
C ASP A 76 -7.54 2.35 -21.43
N TYR A 77 -6.52 3.19 -21.25
CA TYR A 77 -5.79 3.32 -19.99
C TYR A 77 -6.71 3.67 -18.82
N THR A 78 -7.62 4.62 -19.03
CA THR A 78 -8.55 5.08 -18.00
C THR A 78 -9.52 3.95 -17.58
N GLY A 79 -10.08 3.22 -18.53
CA GLY A 79 -10.97 2.09 -18.27
C GLY A 79 -10.25 0.98 -17.51
N TYR A 80 -9.05 0.61 -17.97
CA TYR A 80 -8.25 -0.43 -17.32
C TYR A 80 -7.86 -0.06 -15.89
N GLY A 81 -7.36 1.16 -15.67
CA GLY A 81 -7.03 1.64 -14.33
C GLY A 81 -8.25 1.66 -13.40
N LYS A 82 -9.43 2.09 -13.89
CA LYS A 82 -10.68 2.03 -13.10
C LYS A 82 -11.08 0.61 -12.72
N CYS A 83 -10.95 -0.36 -13.63
CA CYS A 83 -11.20 -1.77 -13.32
C CYS A 83 -10.25 -2.24 -12.21
N ARG A 84 -8.95 -1.97 -12.36
CA ARG A 84 -7.94 -2.38 -11.39
C ARG A 84 -8.18 -1.79 -10.00
N ILE A 85 -8.51 -0.51 -9.91
CA ILE A 85 -8.83 0.16 -8.63
C ILE A 85 -9.96 -0.57 -7.89
N LYS A 86 -11.00 -1.00 -8.63
CA LYS A 86 -12.14 -1.72 -8.04
C LYS A 86 -11.76 -3.14 -7.62
N GLU A 87 -10.99 -3.85 -8.45
CA GLU A 87 -10.59 -5.24 -8.18
C GLU A 87 -9.63 -5.34 -7.00
N ASP A 88 -8.57 -4.52 -6.96
CA ASP A 88 -7.61 -4.53 -5.87
C ASP A 88 -8.08 -3.76 -4.62
N SER A 89 -9.28 -3.17 -4.66
CA SER A 89 -9.76 -2.23 -3.62
C SER A 89 -8.72 -1.15 -3.28
N GLY A 90 -8.00 -0.68 -4.30
CA GLY A 90 -6.92 0.29 -4.15
C GLY A 90 -7.41 1.72 -4.01
N CYS A 91 -6.54 2.62 -3.58
CA CYS A 91 -6.84 4.04 -3.45
C CYS A 91 -5.65 4.93 -3.84
N PHE A 92 -5.96 6.18 -4.18
CA PHE A 92 -4.96 7.22 -4.37
C PHE A 92 -4.78 8.02 -3.09
N ASN A 93 -3.54 8.32 -2.74
CA ASN A 93 -3.20 9.21 -1.66
C ASN A 93 -2.07 10.17 -2.09
N ALA A 94 -1.56 10.98 -1.16
CA ALA A 94 -0.52 11.97 -1.45
C ALA A 94 0.83 11.36 -1.91
N CYS A 95 1.06 10.07 -1.67
CA CYS A 95 2.29 9.38 -2.06
C CYS A 95 2.16 8.64 -3.41
N GLY A 96 0.93 8.42 -3.90
CA GLY A 96 0.64 7.70 -5.14
C GLY A 96 -0.53 6.75 -4.99
N TYR A 97 -0.52 5.66 -5.76
CA TYR A 97 -1.51 4.59 -5.70
C TYR A 97 -1.04 3.48 -4.76
N VAL A 98 -1.93 3.05 -3.86
CA VAL A 98 -1.69 1.93 -2.94
C VAL A 98 -2.87 0.97 -2.95
N ALA A 99 -2.58 -0.32 -2.97
CA ALA A 99 -3.58 -1.37 -2.87
C ALA A 99 -3.14 -2.46 -1.91
N TYR A 100 -4.09 -3.05 -1.21
CA TYR A 100 -3.84 -4.14 -0.28
C TYR A 100 -4.24 -5.47 -0.91
N ARG A 101 -3.29 -6.41 -0.99
CA ARG A 101 -3.46 -7.74 -1.59
C ARG A 101 -3.49 -8.89 -0.58
N GLY A 102 -3.53 -8.59 0.71
CA GLY A 102 -3.61 -9.63 1.72
C GLY A 102 -4.95 -10.38 1.70
N ILE A 103 -4.89 -11.67 2.04
CA ILE A 103 -6.07 -12.56 2.09
C ILE A 103 -7.00 -12.24 3.27
N THR A 104 -6.45 -11.72 4.37
CA THR A 104 -7.20 -11.32 5.56
C THR A 104 -7.53 -9.84 5.48
N PRO A 105 -8.68 -9.38 6.00
CA PRO A 105 -9.00 -7.96 6.04
C PRO A 105 -7.93 -7.17 6.81
N LEU A 106 -7.68 -5.93 6.39
CA LEU A 106 -6.64 -5.07 6.98
C LEU A 106 -6.80 -4.88 8.50
N ASP A 107 -8.04 -4.80 8.98
CA ASP A 107 -8.37 -4.68 10.41
C ASP A 107 -7.89 -5.91 11.22
N GLU A 108 -7.97 -7.10 10.64
CA GLU A 108 -7.48 -8.33 11.26
C GLU A 108 -5.95 -8.41 11.24
N LEU A 109 -5.31 -7.92 10.17
CA LEU A 109 -3.85 -7.80 10.12
C LEU A 109 -3.33 -6.92 11.28
N LEU A 110 -4.00 -5.78 11.53
CA LEU A 110 -3.63 -4.86 12.60
C LEU A 110 -3.89 -5.44 14.01
N LYS A 111 -4.97 -6.20 14.20
CA LYS A 111 -5.28 -6.88 15.48
C LYS A 111 -4.25 -7.92 15.90
N ASN A 112 -3.53 -8.51 14.95
CA ASN A 112 -2.45 -9.44 15.21
C ASN A 112 -1.12 -8.76 15.61
N SER A 113 -1.11 -7.43 15.72
CA SER A 113 0.04 -6.71 16.26
C SER A 113 0.38 -7.23 17.67
N PRO A 114 1.63 -7.65 17.93
CA PRO A 114 2.00 -8.20 19.22
C PRO A 114 1.71 -7.17 20.32
N ALA A 115 0.90 -7.59 21.29
CA ALA A 115 0.37 -6.79 22.41
C ALA A 115 1.43 -6.12 23.32
N ALA A 116 2.71 -6.13 22.95
CA ALA A 116 3.79 -5.44 23.65
C ALA A 116 3.68 -3.89 23.61
N CYS A 117 2.77 -3.34 22.79
CA CYS A 117 2.39 -1.93 22.80
C CYS A 117 0.98 -1.69 23.37
N ARG A 118 0.44 -2.60 24.20
CA ARG A 118 -0.62 -2.21 25.15
C ARG A 118 0.05 -1.52 26.32
N GLU A 119 -0.05 -0.19 26.35
CA GLU A 119 0.26 0.58 27.55
C GLU A 119 -0.56 -0.01 28.72
N PHE A 120 0.13 -0.67 29.64
CA PHE A 120 -0.44 -1.04 30.92
C PHE A 120 -0.68 0.26 31.70
N THR A 121 -1.89 0.81 31.63
CA THR A 121 -2.33 1.78 32.63
C THR A 121 -2.39 1.06 33.97
N MET A 122 -1.38 1.27 34.81
CA MET A 122 -1.38 0.83 36.20
C MET A 122 -2.51 1.54 36.95
N GLY A 123 -3.66 0.88 37.07
CA GLY A 123 -4.67 1.21 38.07
C GLY A 123 -4.17 0.74 39.43
N GLY A 124 -3.57 1.65 40.17
CA GLY A 124 -3.09 1.42 41.53
C GLY A 124 -4.20 1.38 42.58
N MET A 125 -3.84 0.67 43.66
CA MET A 125 -4.43 0.58 45.01
C MET A 125 -5.75 -0.18 45.16
#